data_AF-A0AAV0P3G8-F1
#
_entry.id   AF-A0AAV0P3G8-F1
#
_cell.length_a   1.000
_cell.length_b   1.000
_cell.length_c   1.000
_cell.angle_alpha   90.00
_cell.angle_beta   90.00
_cell.angle_gamma   90.00
#
_symmetry.space_group_name_H-M   'P 1'
#
loop_
_entity.id
_entity.type
_entity.pdbx_description
1 polymer ?
#
loop_
_entity_poly.entity_id
_entity_poly.type
_entity_poly.pdbx_seq_one_letter_code
_entity_poly.pdbx_strand_id
1 'polypeptide(L)'
;MAGRGGVHNNTATGAVHWDGIVPAQCEPNPSILRFSKDLVWVPAHEPLHADIDSTKTNGIGPGMPFANAVLTQDPEMVRRATAAVAAGGGNLRGLIWYQGESDTNSREDAEGYRGRLETLFYHVRQDLQLPALPIIQVALASAEGPYKETVREAQLGISIPNLVTVDADGLPIQRDGLHLTTASQVELGHMLANAFLKTNFRSSPIRTSRGSGVEGSSSNSPAISGVLTVPLLMSALVFSLNYMIMAYSVDL
;
A
#
# COMPACT_ATOMS: atom_id res chain seq x y z
N MET A 1 -3.88 -6.84 -3.06
CA MET A 1 -4.09 -5.81 -2.00
C MET A 1 -5.56 -5.46 -1.70
N ALA A 2 -6.44 -5.31 -2.70
CA ALA A 2 -7.76 -4.68 -2.53
C ALA A 2 -8.75 -5.31 -1.54
N GLY A 3 -8.49 -6.54 -1.13
CA GLY A 3 -9.34 -7.28 -0.21
C GLY A 3 -10.44 -8.03 -0.94
N ARG A 4 -10.42 -9.35 -0.75
CA ARG A 4 -11.41 -10.31 -1.26
C ARG A 4 -11.76 -11.36 -0.21
N GLY A 5 -11.25 -11.24 1.01
CA GLY A 5 -11.57 -12.18 2.09
C GLY A 5 -13.07 -12.14 2.40
N GLY A 6 -13.71 -13.31 2.41
CA GLY A 6 -15.15 -13.45 2.65
C GLY A 6 -16.00 -13.10 1.42
N VAL A 7 -15.37 -12.87 0.25
CA VAL A 7 -16.09 -12.66 -1.00
C VAL A 7 -16.39 -14.01 -1.63
N HIS A 8 -17.68 -14.29 -1.83
CA HIS A 8 -18.18 -15.55 -2.34
C HIS A 8 -19.01 -15.35 -3.60
N ASN A 9 -18.84 -16.28 -4.54
CA ASN A 9 -19.72 -16.38 -5.70
C ASN A 9 -20.93 -17.25 -5.34
N ASN A 10 -22.14 -16.70 -5.48
CA ASN A 10 -23.36 -17.47 -5.37
C ASN A 10 -23.53 -18.33 -6.63
N THR A 11 -23.35 -19.65 -6.48
CA THR A 11 -23.41 -20.59 -7.60
C THR A 11 -24.78 -20.68 -8.28
N ALA A 12 -25.86 -20.24 -7.62
CA ALA A 12 -27.20 -20.25 -8.18
C ALA A 12 -27.51 -19.00 -9.01
N THR A 13 -26.94 -17.84 -8.66
CA THR A 13 -27.24 -16.56 -9.31
C THR A 13 -26.07 -15.96 -10.07
N GLY A 14 -24.85 -16.49 -9.89
CA GLY A 14 -23.60 -15.89 -10.35
C GLY A 14 -23.23 -14.59 -9.62
N ALA A 15 -24.01 -14.18 -8.61
CA ALA A 15 -23.79 -12.94 -7.90
C ALA A 15 -22.60 -13.08 -6.93
N VAL A 16 -21.67 -12.16 -7.03
CA VAL A 16 -20.54 -12.06 -6.10
C VAL A 16 -20.94 -11.15 -4.93
N HIS A 17 -20.77 -11.63 -3.71
CA HIS A 17 -21.09 -10.88 -2.49
C HIS A 17 -20.04 -11.10 -1.40
N TRP A 18 -19.83 -10.09 -0.57
CA TRP A 18 -19.06 -10.22 0.66
C TRP A 18 -19.97 -10.70 1.79
N ASP A 19 -19.48 -11.61 2.65
CA ASP A 19 -20.22 -12.18 3.78
C ASP A 19 -20.53 -11.17 4.91
N GLY A 20 -19.87 -10.01 4.90
CA GLY A 20 -20.01 -8.97 5.93
C GLY A 20 -19.37 -9.32 7.27
N ILE A 21 -18.59 -10.41 7.33
CA ILE A 21 -17.92 -10.85 8.56
C ILE A 21 -16.63 -10.04 8.73
N VAL A 22 -16.58 -9.26 9.81
CA VAL A 22 -15.40 -8.46 10.19
C VAL A 22 -14.75 -9.10 11.43
N PRO A 23 -13.55 -9.67 11.32
CA PRO A 23 -12.80 -10.16 12.48
C PRO A 23 -12.45 -9.02 13.45
N ALA A 24 -12.24 -9.35 14.72
CA ALA A 24 -11.89 -8.37 15.77
C ALA A 24 -10.63 -7.54 15.42
N GLN A 25 -9.64 -8.15 14.75
CA GLN A 25 -8.41 -7.47 14.30
C GLN A 25 -8.68 -6.42 13.21
N CYS A 26 -9.82 -6.53 12.53
CA CYS A 26 -10.24 -5.62 11.48
C CYS A 26 -11.25 -4.57 11.96
N GLU A 27 -11.57 -4.54 13.27
CA GLU A 27 -12.56 -3.61 13.80
C GLU A 27 -12.12 -2.15 13.59
N PRO A 28 -13.08 -1.25 13.32
CA PRO A 28 -12.83 0.18 13.22
C PRO A 28 -12.25 0.74 14.52
N ASN A 29 -11.35 1.71 14.39
CA ASN A 29 -10.82 2.45 15.53
C ASN A 29 -10.84 3.95 15.19
N PRO A 30 -11.26 4.85 16.10
CA PRO A 30 -11.34 6.29 15.84
C PRO A 30 -10.02 6.94 15.42
N SER A 31 -8.89 6.30 15.73
CA SER A 31 -7.57 6.77 15.32
C SER A 31 -7.22 6.32 13.90
N ILE A 32 -7.86 5.27 13.36
CA ILE A 32 -7.65 4.76 12.00
C ILE A 32 -8.63 5.43 11.05
N LEU A 33 -8.07 6.22 10.14
CA LEU A 33 -8.74 6.87 9.02
C LEU A 33 -8.32 6.23 7.68
N ARG A 34 -9.13 6.49 6.67
CA ARG A 34 -8.87 6.15 5.28
C ARG A 34 -9.08 7.39 4.43
N PHE A 35 -8.28 7.54 3.39
CA PHE A 35 -8.52 8.58 2.38
C PHE A 35 -9.53 8.06 1.35
N SER A 36 -10.68 8.72 1.23
CA SER A 36 -11.73 8.31 0.30
C SER A 36 -11.42 8.73 -1.13
N LYS A 37 -12.20 8.22 -2.09
CA LYS A 37 -12.13 8.66 -3.50
C LYS A 37 -12.36 10.16 -3.70
N ASP A 38 -13.05 10.80 -2.76
CA ASP A 38 -13.39 12.23 -2.79
C ASP A 38 -12.27 13.09 -2.15
N LEU A 39 -11.11 12.49 -1.91
CA LEU A 39 -9.91 13.13 -1.35
C LEU A 39 -10.12 13.70 0.06
N VAL A 40 -10.94 13.00 0.87
CA VAL A 40 -11.21 13.38 2.27
C VAL A 40 -10.88 12.24 3.22
N TRP A 41 -10.45 12.61 4.43
CA TRP A 41 -10.24 11.66 5.51
C TRP A 41 -11.57 11.23 6.12
N VAL A 42 -11.81 9.92 6.17
CA VAL A 42 -12.99 9.31 6.78
C VAL A 42 -12.57 8.20 7.74
N PRO A 43 -13.38 7.84 8.75
CA PRO A 43 -13.13 6.65 9.56
C PRO A 43 -12.90 5.41 8.69
N ALA A 44 -11.90 4.60 9.02
CA ALA A 44 -11.59 3.39 8.26
C ALA A 44 -12.52 2.24 8.67
N HIS A 45 -13.17 1.66 7.67
CA HIS A 45 -14.01 0.46 7.80
C HIS A 45 -13.71 -0.47 6.63
N GLU A 46 -13.78 -1.78 6.86
CA GLU A 46 -13.79 -2.74 5.76
C GLU A 46 -15.14 -2.70 5.01
N PRO A 47 -15.14 -2.93 3.68
CA PRO A 47 -13.98 -3.12 2.82
C PRO A 47 -13.29 -1.79 2.49
N LEU A 48 -11.98 -1.69 2.74
CA LEU A 48 -11.24 -0.44 2.58
C LEU A 48 -11.19 0.08 1.12
N HIS A 49 -11.40 -0.79 0.14
CA HIS A 49 -11.35 -0.44 -1.28
C HIS A 49 -12.73 -0.20 -1.91
N ALA A 50 -13.82 -0.18 -1.13
CA ALA A 50 -15.18 -0.18 -1.68
C ALA A 50 -15.51 1.00 -2.63
N ASP A 51 -14.91 2.17 -2.42
CA ASP A 51 -15.09 3.37 -3.25
C ASP A 51 -13.94 3.59 -4.24
N ILE A 52 -12.95 2.69 -4.29
CA ILE A 52 -11.71 2.83 -5.07
C ILE A 52 -11.59 1.72 -6.11
N ASP A 53 -11.83 0.46 -5.71
CA ASP A 53 -12.01 -0.69 -6.60
C ASP A 53 -13.50 -0.92 -6.87
N SER A 54 -14.21 0.15 -7.24
CA SER A 54 -15.68 0.17 -7.29
C SER A 54 -16.30 -0.72 -8.38
N THR A 55 -15.47 -1.31 -9.24
CA THR A 55 -15.91 -2.24 -10.31
C THR A 55 -15.95 -3.69 -9.84
N LYS A 56 -15.44 -3.98 -8.63
CA LYS A 56 -15.36 -5.32 -8.06
C LYS A 56 -16.00 -5.36 -6.68
N THR A 57 -16.44 -6.54 -6.26
CA THR A 57 -16.87 -6.76 -4.88
C THR A 57 -15.65 -6.89 -3.98
N ASN A 58 -15.49 -5.97 -3.04
CA ASN A 58 -14.42 -6.01 -2.04
C ASN A 58 -14.88 -6.72 -0.76
N GLY A 59 -13.91 -7.33 -0.07
CA GLY A 59 -14.08 -7.89 1.26
C GLY A 59 -12.90 -7.50 2.15
N ILE A 60 -12.55 -8.36 3.11
CA ILE A 60 -11.43 -8.11 4.02
C ILE A 60 -10.10 -8.06 3.23
N GLY A 61 -9.31 -7.03 3.49
CA GLY A 61 -7.92 -6.90 3.08
C GLY A 61 -6.96 -6.87 4.28
N PRO A 62 -5.66 -6.67 4.06
CA PRO A 62 -4.68 -6.69 5.15
C PRO A 62 -4.55 -5.33 5.86
N GLY A 63 -5.27 -4.30 5.40
CA GLY A 63 -5.09 -2.91 5.83
C GLY A 63 -5.53 -2.63 7.26
N MET A 64 -6.75 -3.02 7.64
CA MET A 64 -7.22 -2.87 9.03
C MET A 64 -6.41 -3.69 10.04
N PRO A 65 -6.11 -4.99 9.82
CA PRO A 65 -5.31 -5.77 10.76
C PRO A 65 -3.87 -5.26 10.85
N PHE A 66 -3.29 -4.76 9.76
CA PHE A 66 -2.04 -4.02 9.78
C PHE A 66 -2.12 -2.79 10.70
N ALA A 67 -3.10 -1.91 10.45
CA ALA A 67 -3.22 -0.63 11.16
C ALA A 67 -3.44 -0.85 12.67
N ASN A 68 -4.37 -1.75 13.04
CA ASN A 68 -4.63 -2.09 14.44
C ASN A 68 -3.40 -2.72 15.13
N ALA A 69 -2.66 -3.58 14.45
CA ALA A 69 -1.45 -4.20 15.03
C ALA A 69 -0.33 -3.18 15.25
N VAL A 70 -0.13 -2.24 14.31
CA VAL A 70 0.84 -1.15 14.47
C VAL A 70 0.42 -0.23 15.62
N LEU A 71 -0.86 0.15 15.69
CA LEU A 71 -1.43 0.98 16.75
C LEU A 71 -1.20 0.39 18.15
N THR A 72 -1.43 -0.91 18.27
CA THR A 72 -1.28 -1.63 19.54
C THR A 72 0.17 -1.63 20.02
N GLN A 73 1.12 -1.70 19.09
CA GLN A 73 2.55 -1.81 19.40
C GLN A 73 3.28 -0.46 19.52
N ASP A 74 2.74 0.62 18.95
CA ASP A 74 3.27 1.98 19.07
C ASP A 74 2.15 2.99 19.43
N PRO A 75 1.69 3.07 20.69
CA PRO A 75 0.62 3.99 21.08
C PRO A 75 0.98 5.48 20.91
N GLU A 76 2.27 5.85 20.99
CA GLU A 76 2.76 7.20 20.70
C GLU A 76 2.53 7.61 19.24
N MET A 77 2.31 6.62 18.37
CA MET A 77 1.81 6.82 17.03
C MET A 77 0.50 7.61 17.04
N VAL A 78 -0.50 7.31 17.88
CA VAL A 78 -1.75 8.10 17.89
C VAL A 78 -1.49 9.57 18.16
N ARG A 79 -0.69 9.86 19.20
CA ARG A 79 -0.40 11.22 19.63
C ARG A 79 0.26 12.05 18.53
N ARG A 80 1.24 11.48 17.84
CA ARG A 80 1.93 12.13 16.70
C ARG A 80 0.99 12.34 15.50
N ALA A 81 0.07 11.41 15.28
CA ALA A 81 -0.91 11.46 14.20
C ALA A 81 -1.95 12.55 14.40
N THR A 82 -2.52 12.62 15.61
CA THR A 82 -3.50 13.65 15.99
C THR A 82 -2.90 15.04 15.86
N ALA A 83 -1.63 15.22 16.26
CA ALA A 83 -0.93 16.49 16.11
C ALA A 83 -0.70 16.88 14.63
N ALA A 84 -0.42 15.89 13.77
CA ALA A 84 -0.19 16.09 12.35
C ALA A 84 -1.48 16.53 11.62
N VAL A 85 -2.61 15.86 11.90
CA VAL A 85 -3.94 16.26 11.39
C VAL A 85 -4.30 17.68 11.81
N ALA A 86 -4.10 18.02 13.09
CA ALA A 86 -4.37 19.35 13.60
C ALA A 86 -3.50 20.43 12.92
N ALA A 87 -2.33 20.05 12.41
CA ALA A 87 -1.42 20.94 11.67
C ALA A 87 -1.68 20.98 10.16
N GLY A 88 -2.69 20.26 9.64
CA GLY A 88 -3.03 20.24 8.22
C GLY A 88 -2.11 19.38 7.35
N GLY A 89 -1.38 18.43 7.92
CA GLY A 89 -0.53 17.52 7.13
C GLY A 89 -0.09 16.26 7.89
N GLY A 90 -0.02 15.13 7.20
CA GLY A 90 0.51 13.86 7.73
C GLY A 90 1.84 13.49 7.07
N ASN A 91 2.72 12.76 7.79
CA ASN A 91 3.94 12.24 7.20
C ASN A 91 3.67 10.89 6.54
N LEU A 92 4.05 10.73 5.27
CA LEU A 92 4.13 9.42 4.64
C LEU A 92 5.20 8.57 5.33
N ARG A 93 4.84 7.38 5.81
CA ARG A 93 5.75 6.50 6.56
C ARG A 93 6.21 5.29 5.77
N GLY A 94 5.50 4.91 4.72
CA GLY A 94 5.91 3.84 3.84
C GLY A 94 4.91 3.58 2.72
N LEU A 95 5.25 2.63 1.86
CA LEU A 95 4.41 2.06 0.81
C LEU A 95 4.26 0.57 1.13
N ILE A 96 3.03 0.05 1.13
CA ILE A 96 2.80 -1.40 1.16
C ILE A 96 2.32 -1.81 -0.23
N TRP A 97 3.07 -2.71 -0.89
CA TRP A 97 2.78 -3.18 -2.23
C TRP A 97 2.43 -4.66 -2.22
N TYR A 98 1.27 -5.03 -2.76
CA TYR A 98 0.92 -6.43 -2.98
C TYR A 98 0.11 -6.56 -4.27
N GLN A 99 0.82 -6.91 -5.33
CA GLN A 99 0.36 -7.13 -6.69
C GLN A 99 1.35 -8.09 -7.36
N GLY A 100 0.92 -8.73 -8.45
CA GLY A 100 1.77 -9.47 -9.39
C GLY A 100 1.05 -10.67 -9.98
N GLU A 101 -0.14 -11.00 -9.46
CA GLU A 101 -0.90 -12.16 -9.88
C GLU A 101 -1.21 -12.15 -11.38
N SER A 102 -1.54 -10.99 -11.96
CA SER A 102 -1.80 -10.84 -13.40
C SER A 102 -0.54 -10.96 -14.26
N ASP A 103 0.61 -10.52 -13.77
CA ASP A 103 1.91 -10.61 -14.46
C ASP A 103 2.40 -12.06 -14.61
N THR A 104 1.71 -13.02 -13.98
CA THR A 104 2.02 -14.46 -14.12
C THR A 104 1.38 -15.11 -15.33
N ASN A 105 0.54 -14.39 -16.09
CA ASN A 105 -0.20 -14.91 -17.24
C ASN A 105 0.70 -15.15 -18.47
N SER A 106 1.67 -14.28 -18.71
CA SER A 106 2.59 -14.37 -19.84
C SER A 106 4.05 -14.45 -19.38
N ARG A 107 4.88 -15.09 -20.21
CA ARG A 107 6.32 -15.19 -19.94
C ARG A 107 6.99 -13.82 -19.99
N GLU A 108 6.58 -13.00 -20.95
CA GLU A 108 7.12 -11.65 -21.16
C GLU A 108 6.84 -10.75 -19.95
N ASP A 109 5.62 -10.79 -19.43
CA ASP A 109 5.25 -10.02 -18.24
C ASP A 109 6.04 -10.50 -17.03
N ALA A 110 6.11 -11.82 -16.81
CA ALA A 110 6.83 -12.38 -15.68
C ALA A 110 8.34 -12.08 -15.71
N GLU A 111 9.00 -12.24 -16.85
CA GLU A 111 10.42 -11.94 -17.03
C GLU A 111 10.70 -10.43 -16.91
N GLY A 112 9.76 -9.57 -17.34
CA GLY A 112 9.87 -8.11 -17.22
C GLY A 112 9.52 -7.54 -15.85
N TYR A 113 8.88 -8.32 -14.98
CA TYR A 113 8.29 -7.86 -13.71
C TYR A 113 9.31 -7.13 -12.81
N ARG A 114 10.50 -7.71 -12.65
CA ARG A 114 11.56 -7.12 -11.80
C ARG A 114 11.91 -5.69 -12.21
N GLY A 115 12.15 -5.47 -13.51
CA GLY A 115 12.54 -4.17 -14.04
C GLY A 115 11.42 -3.14 -13.88
N ARG A 116 10.16 -3.54 -14.14
CA ARG A 116 8.98 -2.69 -13.92
C ARG A 116 8.82 -2.32 -12.45
N LEU A 117 9.02 -3.27 -11.54
CA LEU A 117 8.86 -3.04 -10.10
C LEU A 117 9.96 -2.15 -9.50
N GLU A 118 11.23 -2.37 -9.89
CA GLU A 118 12.35 -1.48 -9.49
C GLU A 118 12.12 -0.05 -10.00
N THR A 119 11.65 0.09 -11.25
CA THR A 119 11.29 1.38 -11.86
C THR A 119 10.15 2.04 -11.09
N LEU A 120 9.07 1.32 -10.79
CA LEU A 120 7.94 1.82 -10.00
C LEU A 120 8.42 2.39 -8.66
N PHE A 121 9.21 1.64 -7.90
CA PHE A 121 9.71 2.08 -6.59
C PHE A 121 10.64 3.29 -6.68
N TYR A 122 11.46 3.37 -7.73
CA TYR A 122 12.27 4.55 -8.02
C TYR A 122 11.39 5.78 -8.27
N HIS A 123 10.40 5.67 -9.16
CA HIS A 123 9.50 6.78 -9.51
C HIS A 123 8.66 7.24 -8.32
N VAL A 124 8.09 6.31 -7.54
CA VAL A 124 7.35 6.67 -6.31
C VAL A 124 8.22 7.48 -5.35
N ARG A 125 9.47 7.08 -5.13
CA ARG A 125 10.40 7.83 -4.27
C ARG A 125 10.76 9.19 -4.84
N GLN A 126 10.97 9.27 -6.15
CA GLN A 126 11.31 10.50 -6.85
C GLN A 126 10.16 11.51 -6.79
N ASP A 127 8.95 11.11 -7.18
CA ASP A 127 7.78 11.98 -7.30
C ASP A 127 7.30 12.48 -5.95
N LEU A 128 7.41 11.64 -4.91
CA LEU A 128 7.11 12.02 -3.53
C LEU A 128 8.28 12.75 -2.84
N GLN A 129 9.44 12.86 -3.49
CA GLN A 129 10.67 13.44 -2.94
C GLN A 129 11.09 12.79 -1.61
N LEU A 130 10.90 11.48 -1.49
CA LEU A 130 11.21 10.69 -0.31
C LEU A 130 12.17 9.55 -0.70
N PRO A 131 13.47 9.85 -0.92
CA PRO A 131 14.45 8.87 -1.41
C PRO A 131 14.68 7.69 -0.46
N ALA A 132 14.36 7.88 0.83
CA ALA A 132 14.44 6.87 1.86
C ALA A 132 13.07 6.27 2.23
N LEU A 133 12.01 6.53 1.46
CA LEU A 133 10.65 6.04 1.75
C LEU A 133 10.69 4.53 1.97
N PRO A 134 10.27 4.06 3.14
CA PRO A 134 10.07 2.64 3.39
C PRO A 134 9.12 1.99 2.39
N ILE A 135 9.50 0.82 1.88
CA ILE A 135 8.62 0.01 1.02
C ILE A 135 8.56 -1.39 1.62
N ILE A 136 7.35 -1.91 1.79
CA ILE A 136 7.10 -3.30 2.18
C ILE A 136 6.32 -3.93 1.03
N GLN A 137 6.96 -4.78 0.26
CA GLN A 137 6.27 -5.54 -0.77
C GLN A 137 5.86 -6.93 -0.24
N VAL A 138 4.95 -7.58 -0.95
CA VAL A 138 4.49 -8.94 -0.65
C VAL A 138 4.83 -9.87 -1.81
N ALA A 139 5.57 -10.93 -1.55
CA ALA A 139 5.76 -12.01 -2.52
C ALA A 139 4.49 -12.87 -2.61
N LEU A 140 4.06 -13.19 -3.84
CA LEU A 140 2.73 -13.73 -4.11
C LEU A 140 2.43 -15.06 -3.41
N ALA A 141 1.23 -15.20 -2.84
CA ALA A 141 0.69 -16.47 -2.35
C ALA A 141 0.17 -17.37 -3.49
N SER A 142 -0.32 -16.76 -4.56
CA SER A 142 -1.10 -17.37 -5.64
C SER A 142 -0.84 -16.63 -6.95
N ALA A 143 -1.41 -17.10 -8.05
CA ALA A 143 -1.17 -16.57 -9.40
C ALA A 143 -2.38 -16.80 -10.30
N GLU A 144 -2.56 -15.94 -11.31
CA GLU A 144 -3.55 -16.16 -12.38
C GLU A 144 -3.03 -17.13 -13.47
N GLY A 145 -1.72 -17.15 -13.68
CA GLY A 145 -1.05 -17.93 -14.71
C GLY A 145 0.14 -18.75 -14.22
N PRO A 146 0.84 -19.45 -15.13
CA PRO A 146 1.82 -20.48 -14.77
C PRO A 146 3.16 -19.92 -14.29
N TYR A 147 3.42 -18.61 -14.44
CA TYR A 147 4.72 -18.01 -14.15
C TYR A 147 4.84 -17.45 -12.72
N LYS A 148 4.10 -18.03 -11.75
CA LYS A 148 4.14 -17.64 -10.32
C LYS A 148 5.58 -17.54 -9.80
N GLU A 149 6.39 -18.56 -10.04
CA GLU A 149 7.75 -18.60 -9.48
C GLU A 149 8.67 -17.56 -10.08
N THR A 150 8.54 -17.24 -11.37
CA THR A 150 9.32 -16.16 -11.99
C THR A 150 9.00 -14.80 -11.36
N VAL A 151 7.72 -14.50 -11.11
CA VAL A 151 7.32 -13.26 -10.43
C VAL A 151 7.77 -13.25 -8.97
N ARG A 152 7.68 -14.37 -8.26
CA ARG A 152 8.16 -14.49 -6.87
C ARG A 152 9.67 -14.33 -6.77
N GLU A 153 10.45 -14.95 -7.66
CA GLU A 153 11.90 -14.78 -7.73
C GLU A 153 12.27 -13.30 -7.92
N ALA A 154 11.51 -12.56 -8.75
CA ALA A 154 11.67 -11.12 -8.87
C ALA A 154 11.36 -10.39 -7.54
N GLN A 155 10.21 -10.63 -6.91
CA GLN A 155 9.81 -9.97 -5.65
C GLN A 155 10.78 -10.24 -4.49
N LEU A 156 11.26 -11.48 -4.36
CA LEU A 156 12.20 -11.88 -3.33
C LEU A 156 13.64 -11.44 -3.64
N GLY A 157 13.99 -11.31 -4.92
CA GLY A 157 15.35 -10.99 -5.39
C GLY A 157 15.66 -9.49 -5.57
N ILE A 158 14.68 -8.60 -5.43
CA ILE A 158 14.93 -7.14 -5.48
C ILE A 158 15.71 -6.70 -4.24
N SER A 159 16.78 -5.96 -4.49
CA SER A 159 17.63 -5.40 -3.44
C SER A 159 17.81 -3.90 -3.67
N ILE A 160 16.88 -3.10 -3.14
CA ILE A 160 16.99 -1.63 -3.08
C ILE A 160 16.97 -1.17 -1.61
N PRO A 161 17.55 0.00 -1.28
CA PRO A 161 17.54 0.51 0.10
C PRO A 161 16.11 0.62 0.64
N ASN A 162 15.92 0.39 1.94
CA ASN A 162 14.63 0.53 2.66
C ASN A 162 13.44 -0.22 2.03
N LEU A 163 13.70 -1.35 1.36
CA LEU A 163 12.69 -2.30 0.92
C LEU A 163 12.73 -3.55 1.81
N VAL A 164 11.56 -4.05 2.18
CA VAL A 164 11.37 -5.35 2.82
C VAL A 164 10.36 -6.15 2.00
N THR A 165 10.59 -7.44 1.85
CA THR A 165 9.63 -8.36 1.24
C THR A 165 9.03 -9.26 2.33
N VAL A 166 7.71 -9.27 2.44
CA VAL A 166 6.94 -10.24 3.23
C VAL A 166 6.52 -11.37 2.29
N ASP A 167 6.73 -12.63 2.68
CA ASP A 167 6.33 -13.76 1.85
C ASP A 167 4.93 -14.26 2.23
N ALA A 168 3.97 -14.19 1.30
CA ALA A 168 2.61 -14.68 1.53
C ALA A 168 2.41 -16.14 1.08
N ASP A 169 3.44 -16.80 0.54
CA ASP A 169 3.34 -18.20 0.14
C ASP A 169 2.96 -19.12 1.29
N GLY A 170 2.08 -20.08 1.00
CA GLY A 170 1.50 -20.97 2.00
C GLY A 170 0.33 -20.39 2.79
N LEU A 171 0.04 -19.08 2.70
CA LEU A 171 -1.18 -18.54 3.28
C LEU A 171 -2.43 -19.14 2.60
N PRO A 172 -3.46 -19.55 3.36
CA PRO A 172 -4.66 -20.14 2.77
C PRO A 172 -5.34 -19.21 1.76
N ILE A 173 -5.73 -19.77 0.62
CA ILE A 173 -6.51 -19.09 -0.42
C ILE A 173 -7.96 -19.57 -0.42
N GLN A 174 -8.84 -18.76 -1.00
CA GLN A 174 -10.23 -19.08 -1.20
C GLN A 174 -10.38 -20.19 -2.26
N ARG A 175 -11.61 -20.69 -2.39
CA ARG A 175 -11.94 -21.75 -3.35
C ARG A 175 -11.76 -21.35 -4.82
N ASP A 176 -11.65 -20.06 -5.10
CA ASP A 176 -11.34 -19.55 -6.43
C ASP A 176 -9.89 -19.82 -6.85
N GLY A 177 -9.04 -20.28 -5.94
CA GLY A 177 -7.64 -20.59 -6.22
C GLY A 177 -6.75 -19.36 -6.42
N LEU A 178 -7.26 -18.16 -6.18
CA LEU A 178 -6.56 -16.91 -6.46
C LEU A 178 -6.47 -16.01 -5.24
N HIS A 179 -7.55 -15.80 -4.50
CA HIS A 179 -7.57 -14.76 -3.47
C HIS A 179 -7.30 -15.32 -2.08
N LEU A 180 -6.63 -14.56 -1.21
CA LEU A 180 -6.47 -14.92 0.20
C LEU A 180 -7.80 -14.97 0.95
N THR A 181 -7.94 -15.91 1.89
CA THR A 181 -9.09 -15.96 2.82
C THR A 181 -9.08 -14.77 3.79
N THR A 182 -10.21 -14.49 4.47
CA THR A 182 -10.27 -13.49 5.55
C THR A 182 -9.21 -13.73 6.63
N ALA A 183 -9.02 -14.98 7.06
CA ALA A 183 -8.02 -15.31 8.08
C ALA A 183 -6.60 -15.01 7.59
N SER A 184 -6.30 -15.36 6.34
CA SER A 184 -5.00 -15.07 5.70
C SER A 184 -4.74 -13.58 5.52
N GLN A 185 -5.78 -12.78 5.26
CA GLN A 185 -5.65 -11.32 5.19
C GLN A 185 -5.32 -10.72 6.55
N VAL A 186 -5.91 -11.25 7.63
CA VAL A 186 -5.54 -10.87 9.01
C VAL A 186 -4.09 -11.24 9.31
N GLU A 187 -3.69 -12.47 8.98
CA GLU A 187 -2.32 -12.92 9.17
C GLU A 187 -1.31 -12.08 8.39
N LEU A 188 -1.58 -11.81 7.11
CA LEU A 188 -0.76 -10.94 6.28
C LEU A 188 -0.67 -9.52 6.86
N GLY A 189 -1.76 -8.96 7.37
CA GLY A 189 -1.76 -7.67 8.06
C GLY A 189 -0.79 -7.62 9.24
N HIS A 190 -0.76 -8.68 10.06
CA HIS A 190 0.22 -8.80 11.14
C HIS A 190 1.66 -8.97 10.65
N MET A 191 1.88 -9.74 9.58
CA MET A 191 3.21 -9.90 8.97
C MET A 191 3.75 -8.56 8.46
N LEU A 192 2.89 -7.77 7.80
CA LEU A 192 3.20 -6.41 7.34
C LEU A 192 3.49 -5.47 8.52
N ALA A 193 2.70 -5.53 9.59
CA ALA A 193 2.90 -4.70 10.79
C ALA A 193 4.24 -5.02 11.45
N ASN A 194 4.57 -6.31 11.57
CA ASN A 194 5.85 -6.76 12.10
C ASN A 194 7.02 -6.31 11.22
N ALA A 195 6.89 -6.40 9.89
CA ALA A 195 7.90 -5.91 8.96
C ALA A 195 8.11 -4.40 9.10
N PHE A 196 7.02 -3.64 9.24
CA PHE A 196 7.03 -2.19 9.41
C PHE A 196 7.66 -1.72 10.73
N LEU A 197 7.41 -2.44 11.82
CA LEU A 197 7.91 -2.08 13.15
C LEU A 197 9.37 -2.50 13.37
N LYS A 198 9.80 -3.62 12.78
CA LYS A 198 11.19 -4.12 12.91
C LYS A 198 12.20 -3.31 12.12
N THR A 199 11.74 -2.70 11.05
CA THR A 199 12.57 -1.82 10.25
C THR A 199 12.80 -0.54 11.03
N ASN A 200 14.04 -0.31 11.47
CA ASN A 200 14.51 0.98 11.96
C ASN A 200 14.52 1.98 10.78
N PHE A 201 13.35 2.29 10.23
CA PHE A 201 13.17 3.35 9.27
C PHE A 201 13.48 4.65 10.01
N ARG A 202 14.75 5.04 9.95
CA ARG A 202 15.26 6.28 10.51
C ARG A 202 14.45 7.38 9.86
N SER A 203 13.49 7.95 10.59
CA SER A 203 12.95 9.25 10.24
C SER A 203 14.13 10.21 10.27
N SER A 204 14.64 10.59 9.11
CA SER A 204 15.47 11.78 9.03
C SER A 204 14.58 12.93 9.51
N PRO A 205 15.00 13.72 10.51
CA PRO A 205 14.25 14.90 10.88
C PRO A 205 14.19 15.81 9.66
N ILE A 206 12.97 16.20 9.26
CA ILE A 206 12.77 17.26 8.27
C ILE A 206 13.46 18.50 8.84
N ARG A 207 14.59 18.90 8.24
CA ARG A 207 15.25 20.16 8.57
C ARG A 207 14.33 21.28 8.08
N THR A 208 13.56 21.87 8.98
CA THR A 208 12.99 23.19 8.74
C THR A 208 14.14 24.19 8.82
N SER A 209 14.60 24.67 7.66
CA SER A 209 15.52 25.81 7.63
C SER A 209 14.76 27.02 8.15
N ARG A 210 15.11 27.49 9.35
CA ARG A 210 14.77 28.84 9.78
C ARG A 210 15.49 29.81 8.84
N GLY A 211 14.71 30.60 8.11
CA GLY A 211 15.23 31.72 7.34
C GLY A 211 15.94 32.71 8.26
N SER A 212 17.17 33.03 7.93
CA SER A 212 17.81 34.30 8.28
C SER A 212 18.16 34.96 6.95
N GLY A 213 17.68 36.18 6.75
CA GLY A 213 17.81 36.90 5.50
C GLY A 213 19.23 37.39 5.24
N VAL A 214 19.47 37.78 3.98
CA VAL A 214 20.05 39.06 3.52
C VAL A 214 19.99 39.07 1.98
N GLU A 215 19.71 40.24 1.43
CA GLU A 215 19.51 40.58 0.02
C GLU A 215 20.73 40.36 -0.89
N GLY A 216 20.50 40.21 -2.19
CA GLY A 216 21.34 40.86 -3.21
C GLY A 216 21.86 40.03 -4.39
N SER A 217 21.30 40.35 -5.56
CA SER A 217 21.89 40.32 -6.91
C SER A 217 21.66 39.12 -7.84
N SER A 218 21.37 39.52 -9.08
CA SER A 218 20.88 38.85 -10.27
C SER A 218 21.88 37.91 -10.96
N SER A 219 21.40 36.79 -11.49
CA SER A 219 21.58 36.42 -12.91
C SER A 219 20.90 35.10 -13.28
N ASN A 220 20.06 35.16 -14.33
CA ASN A 220 19.68 34.13 -15.31
C ASN A 220 19.50 32.66 -14.87
N SER A 221 18.23 32.21 -14.86
CA SER A 221 17.86 30.81 -15.11
C SER A 221 17.07 30.72 -16.41
N PRO A 222 17.31 29.72 -17.28
CA PRO A 222 16.47 29.49 -18.44
C PRO A 222 15.16 28.85 -18.01
N ALA A 223 14.07 29.28 -18.63
CA ALA A 223 12.76 28.70 -18.48
C ALA A 223 12.78 27.24 -18.98
N ILE A 224 12.53 26.28 -18.08
CA ILE A 224 12.06 24.95 -18.48
C ILE A 224 10.54 25.07 -18.61
N SER A 225 10.11 25.46 -19.80
CA SER A 225 8.78 25.16 -20.31
C SER A 225 8.71 23.65 -20.52
N GLY A 226 8.19 22.94 -19.52
CA GLY A 226 7.94 21.50 -19.57
C GLY A 226 6.49 21.28 -19.14
N VAL A 227 5.61 21.17 -20.13
CA VAL A 227 4.22 20.80 -19.99
C VAL A 227 4.13 19.51 -19.15
N LEU A 228 3.54 19.60 -17.95
CA LEU A 228 3.13 18.45 -17.16
C LEU A 228 2.04 17.71 -17.97
N THR A 229 2.44 16.74 -18.78
CA THR A 229 1.52 15.71 -19.28
C THR A 229 1.32 14.71 -18.15
N VAL A 230 0.37 15.03 -17.26
CA VAL A 230 -0.20 14.09 -16.29
C VAL A 230 -1.12 13.14 -17.05
N PRO A 231 -0.81 11.85 -17.11
CA PRO A 231 -1.80 10.86 -16.70
C PRO A 231 -1.15 9.65 -16.04
N LEU A 232 -1.03 9.64 -14.71
CA LEU A 232 -0.77 8.44 -13.92
C LEU A 232 -1.29 8.66 -12.50
N LEU A 233 -2.62 8.82 -12.42
CA LEU A 233 -3.34 9.03 -11.17
C LEU A 233 -4.60 8.18 -11.23
N MET A 234 -4.46 6.87 -11.09
CA MET A 234 -5.53 5.99 -10.63
C MET A 234 -4.94 4.86 -9.79
N SER A 235 -5.54 4.64 -8.62
CA SER A 235 -5.36 3.49 -7.71
C SER A 235 -4.12 3.50 -6.82
N ALA A 236 -4.01 4.49 -5.92
CA ALA A 236 -3.15 4.43 -4.74
C ALA A 236 -4.01 4.56 -3.48
N LEU A 237 -4.08 3.50 -2.67
CA LEU A 237 -4.85 3.52 -1.42
C LEU A 237 -3.98 3.90 -0.25
N VAL A 238 -4.35 5.02 0.35
CA VAL A 238 -3.71 5.64 1.49
C VAL A 238 -4.40 5.13 2.76
N PHE A 239 -3.77 4.17 3.47
CA PHE A 239 -4.14 3.90 4.86
C PHE A 239 -3.59 4.99 5.74
N SER A 240 -4.31 5.38 6.78
CA SER A 240 -3.71 6.21 7.80
C SER A 240 -4.35 5.96 9.15
N LEU A 241 -3.54 5.62 10.15
CA LEU A 241 -3.81 6.07 11.51
C LEU A 241 -3.54 7.58 11.69
N ASN A 242 -3.71 8.36 10.62
CA ASN A 242 -2.95 9.56 10.23
C ASN A 242 -1.49 9.30 9.83
N TYR A 243 -1.24 8.10 9.29
CA TYR A 243 0.02 7.63 8.70
C TYR A 243 -0.17 7.10 7.29
N MET A 244 0.00 7.94 6.28
CA MET A 244 -0.16 7.53 4.88
C MET A 244 0.74 6.31 4.58
N ILE A 245 0.09 5.20 4.23
CA ILE A 245 0.71 4.07 3.54
C ILE A 245 -0.03 3.95 2.22
N MET A 246 0.69 4.26 1.13
CA MET A 246 0.19 4.04 -0.22
C MET A 246 0.15 2.53 -0.48
N ALA A 247 -0.91 2.07 -1.12
CA ALA A 247 -1.11 0.76 -1.68
C ALA A 247 -1.46 0.97 -3.14
N TYR A 248 -0.46 0.91 -4.02
CA TYR A 248 -0.72 1.00 -5.46
C TYR A 248 -1.27 -0.34 -5.97
N SER A 249 -2.20 -0.27 -6.91
CA SER A 249 -2.58 -1.39 -7.78
C SER A 249 -2.69 -0.83 -9.18
N VAL A 250 -1.63 -0.98 -9.96
CA VAL A 250 -1.63 -0.70 -11.40
C VAL A 250 -1.56 -2.05 -12.11
N ASP A 251 -2.37 -2.24 -13.14
CA ASP A 251 -2.12 -3.30 -14.11
C ASP A 251 -0.80 -2.94 -14.79
N LEU A 252 0.26 -3.70 -14.48
CA LEU A 252 1.62 -3.50 -15.02
C LEU A 252 1.79 -4.20 -16.36
#